data_AF-A0A0M9ESI8-F1
#
_entry.id   AF-A0A0M9ESI8-F1
#
_cell.length_a   1.000
_cell.length_b   1.000
_cell.length_c   1.000
_cell.angle_alpha   90.00
_cell.angle_beta   90.00
_cell.angle_gamma   90.00
#
_symmetry.space_group_name_H-M   'P 1'
#
loop_
_entity.id
_entity.type
_entity.pdbx_description
1 polymer ?
#
loop_
_entity_poly.entity_id
_entity_poly.type
_entity_poly.pdbx_seq_one_letter_code
_entity_poly.pdbx_strand_id
1 'polypeptide(L)'
;MGWAEDTKLRDPYIFVKSDDFFQDIDSSTSNVKRPRTITFDQADQLLSDGSQNPACTHGRVFRFDDGSLLLVQFMRPKVWQIRFDPNNRNGEDFTDFNTRTIIRDTLSGPGGLIQTLDGLENIEWDVEIVQDPQYIVFQSVLNPKTSNRQVQLQIWIQRDPFQITVVRVLESNPPAEKLPVLQSVNSTNSKQLELPEQKGARAAIIWKTRPKGLQYTERATILSIEKSVTADFMGFGEQGGKDLFKKKT
;
A
#
# COMPACT_ATOMS: atom_id res chain seq x y z
N MET A 1 33.30 40.09 -3.62
CA MET A 1 32.88 38.96 -2.76
C MET A 1 31.56 39.34 -2.12
N GLY A 2 30.40 38.93 -2.66
CA GLY A 2 29.14 39.36 -2.04
C GLY A 2 27.83 39.05 -2.77
N TRP A 3 27.81 38.07 -3.68
CA TRP A 3 26.55 37.63 -4.32
C TRP A 3 26.40 36.10 -4.32
N ALA A 4 27.51 35.35 -4.29
CA ALA A 4 27.51 33.89 -4.26
C ALA A 4 27.34 33.29 -2.84
N GLU A 5 27.69 34.02 -1.77
CA GLU A 5 27.49 33.54 -0.39
C GLU A 5 26.03 33.68 0.08
N ASP A 6 25.31 34.71 -0.36
CA ASP A 6 23.90 34.94 -0.03
C ASP A 6 22.96 33.87 -0.60
N THR A 7 23.38 33.14 -1.64
CA THR A 7 22.56 32.06 -2.22
C THR A 7 22.53 30.82 -1.32
N LYS A 8 23.58 30.55 -0.53
CA LYS A 8 23.62 29.42 0.41
C LYS A 8 22.76 29.63 1.65
N LEU A 9 22.53 30.89 2.04
CA LEU A 9 21.68 31.26 3.17
C LEU A 9 20.18 31.24 2.84
N ARG A 10 19.82 31.01 1.57
CA ARG A 10 18.44 30.90 1.08
C ARG A 10 18.05 29.48 0.70
N ASP A 11 18.81 28.47 1.13
CA ASP A 11 18.42 27.09 0.88
C ASP A 11 17.24 26.73 1.83
N PRO A 12 16.01 26.56 1.32
CA PRO A 12 14.89 26.16 2.17
C PRO A 12 15.03 24.71 2.65
N TYR A 13 16.00 23.96 2.13
CA TYR A 13 16.22 22.57 2.46
C TYR A 13 17.24 22.43 3.59
N ILE A 14 16.74 22.09 4.78
CA ILE A 14 17.58 21.68 5.91
C ILE A 14 17.85 20.18 5.75
N PHE A 15 19.08 19.83 5.37
CA PHE A 15 19.53 18.44 5.34
C PHE A 15 19.79 17.95 6.77
N VAL A 16 19.13 16.88 7.17
CA VAL A 16 19.32 16.21 8.47
C VAL A 16 19.92 14.84 8.22
N LYS A 17 20.86 14.41 9.06
CA LYS A 17 21.40 13.04 8.96
C LYS A 17 20.29 12.04 9.28
N SER A 18 20.32 10.89 8.60
CA SER A 18 19.31 9.85 8.83
C SER A 18 19.23 9.41 10.30
N ASP A 19 20.37 9.29 10.98
CA ASP A 19 20.42 8.88 12.38
C ASP A 19 19.75 9.91 13.29
N ASP A 20 20.07 11.19 13.10
CA ASP A 20 19.47 12.30 13.86
C ASP A 20 17.94 12.38 13.62
N PHE A 21 17.51 12.16 12.36
CA PHE A 21 16.09 12.11 12.00
C PHE A 21 15.36 10.97 12.73
N PHE A 22 15.88 9.75 12.68
CA PHE A 22 15.23 8.62 13.33
C PHE A 22 15.33 8.67 14.85
N GLN A 23 16.41 9.24 15.40
CA GLN A 23 16.54 9.49 16.83
C GLN A 23 15.47 10.49 17.32
N ASP A 24 15.17 11.55 16.56
CA ASP A 24 14.07 12.47 16.88
C ASP A 24 12.72 11.76 16.85
N ILE A 25 12.45 10.95 15.82
CA ILE A 25 11.21 10.16 15.68
C ILE A 25 11.03 9.16 16.83
N ASP A 26 12.12 8.55 17.30
CA ASP A 26 12.09 7.59 18.42
C ASP A 26 12.09 8.28 19.79
N SER A 27 12.38 9.58 19.85
CA SER A 27 12.34 10.36 21.09
C SER A 27 10.89 10.61 21.52
N SER A 28 10.64 10.56 22.84
CA SER A 28 9.33 10.87 23.42
C SER A 28 8.92 12.34 23.33
N THR A 29 9.82 13.20 22.83
CA THR A 29 9.62 14.64 22.64
C THR A 29 9.05 15.00 21.27
N SER A 30 9.04 14.06 20.33
CA SER A 30 8.48 14.29 19.01
C SER A 30 6.95 14.17 19.04
N ASN A 31 6.24 15.11 18.40
CA ASN A 31 4.78 15.06 18.21
C ASN A 31 4.39 14.00 17.16
N VAL A 32 5.04 12.83 17.18
CA VAL A 32 4.82 11.73 16.24
C VAL A 32 3.48 11.09 16.54
N LYS A 33 2.60 11.13 15.55
CA LYS A 33 1.34 10.40 15.56
C LYS A 33 1.58 9.00 15.01
N ARG A 34 0.96 8.02 15.67
CA ARG A 34 1.06 6.59 15.33
C ARG A 34 -0.32 5.96 15.47
N PRO A 35 -1.19 6.08 14.45
CA PRO A 35 -2.53 5.54 14.53
C PRO A 35 -2.48 4.04 14.80
N ARG A 36 -3.38 3.57 15.66
CA ARG A 36 -3.34 2.19 16.16
C ARG A 36 -4.30 1.31 15.38
N THR A 37 -5.51 1.78 15.12
CA THR A 37 -6.57 0.96 14.51
C THR A 37 -7.02 1.52 13.19
N ILE A 38 -7.51 0.64 12.32
CA ILE A 38 -8.04 1.03 11.00
C ILE A 38 -9.42 0.43 10.74
N THR A 39 -10.28 1.19 10.08
CA THR A 39 -11.63 0.80 9.70
C THR A 39 -11.87 0.99 8.20
N PHE A 40 -12.93 0.37 7.71
CA PHE A 40 -13.43 0.53 6.35
C PHE A 40 -14.88 1.00 6.46
N ASP A 41 -15.14 2.19 5.95
CA ASP A 41 -16.49 2.77 5.87
C ASP A 41 -16.85 2.98 4.40
N GLN A 42 -18.08 2.62 4.03
CA GLN A 42 -18.59 2.83 2.69
C GLN A 42 -18.72 4.32 2.35
N ALA A 43 -18.99 5.19 3.33
CA ALA A 43 -19.07 6.63 3.12
C ALA A 43 -17.75 7.22 2.63
N ASP A 44 -16.62 6.66 3.06
CA ASP A 44 -15.28 7.09 2.63
C ASP A 44 -14.94 6.71 1.18
N GLN A 45 -15.78 5.92 0.51
CA GLN A 45 -15.59 5.51 -0.89
C GLN A 45 -16.35 6.41 -1.87
N LEU A 46 -17.10 7.38 -1.37
CA LEU A 46 -17.98 8.25 -2.15
C LEU A 46 -17.44 9.68 -2.19
N LEU A 47 -17.89 10.43 -3.20
CA LEU A 47 -17.76 11.87 -3.26
C LEU A 47 -18.88 12.55 -2.46
N SER A 48 -18.76 13.85 -2.22
CA SER A 48 -19.77 14.67 -1.53
C SER A 48 -21.17 14.61 -2.15
N ASP A 49 -21.27 14.33 -3.45
CA ASP A 49 -22.55 14.17 -4.16
C ASP A 49 -23.14 12.76 -4.05
N GLY A 50 -22.47 11.85 -3.33
CA GLY A 50 -22.85 10.45 -3.14
C GLY A 50 -22.45 9.53 -4.30
N SER A 51 -21.84 10.05 -5.36
CA SER A 51 -21.29 9.23 -6.44
C SER A 51 -20.01 8.51 -6.00
N GLN A 52 -19.64 7.44 -6.70
CA GLN A 52 -18.43 6.69 -6.37
C GLN A 52 -17.17 7.52 -6.66
N ASN A 53 -16.26 7.60 -5.70
CA ASN A 53 -14.95 8.23 -5.92
C ASN A 53 -14.17 7.43 -6.98
N PRO A 54 -13.73 8.04 -8.10
CA PRO A 54 -12.92 7.36 -9.12
C PRO A 54 -11.63 6.72 -8.57
N ALA A 55 -10.99 7.31 -7.55
CA ALA A 55 -9.82 6.70 -6.90
C ALA A 55 -10.16 5.35 -6.24
N CYS A 56 -11.45 5.12 -5.95
CA CYS A 56 -11.99 3.90 -5.37
C CYS A 56 -12.53 2.90 -6.40
N THR A 57 -12.31 3.09 -7.72
CA THR A 57 -12.65 2.05 -8.72
C THR A 57 -11.85 0.77 -8.44
N HIS A 58 -10.51 0.86 -8.46
CA HIS A 58 -9.60 -0.22 -8.10
C HIS A 58 -8.87 0.02 -6.76
N GLY A 59 -9.37 0.96 -5.97
CA GLY A 59 -8.81 1.32 -4.66
C GLY A 59 -9.85 1.33 -3.56
N ARG A 60 -9.41 1.37 -2.31
CA ARG A 60 -10.25 1.50 -1.13
C ARG A 60 -9.61 2.48 -0.16
N VAL A 61 -10.43 3.39 0.37
CA VAL A 61 -10.06 4.31 1.43
C VAL A 61 -10.35 3.65 2.78
N PHE A 62 -9.42 3.82 3.71
CA PHE A 62 -9.50 3.30 5.06
C PHE A 62 -9.26 4.44 6.05
N ARG A 63 -9.92 4.37 7.21
CA ARG A 63 -9.87 5.43 8.22
C ARG A 63 -9.19 4.96 9.48
N PHE A 64 -8.24 5.75 9.96
CA PHE A 64 -7.58 5.51 11.24
C PHE A 64 -8.37 6.06 12.42
N ASP A 65 -8.01 5.61 13.63
CA ASP A 65 -8.58 6.09 14.90
C ASP A 65 -8.34 7.59 15.16
N ASP A 66 -7.30 8.17 14.58
CA ASP A 66 -7.02 9.61 14.64
C ASP A 66 -7.75 10.43 13.56
N GLY A 67 -8.60 9.79 12.76
CA GLY A 67 -9.39 10.39 11.69
C GLY A 67 -8.63 10.58 10.36
N SER A 68 -7.33 10.31 10.31
CA SER A 68 -6.56 10.34 9.07
C SER A 68 -6.96 9.18 8.15
N LEU A 69 -6.65 9.32 6.85
CA LEU A 69 -7.10 8.39 5.82
C LEU A 69 -5.92 7.76 5.06
N LEU A 70 -6.12 6.51 4.66
CA LEU A 70 -5.21 5.72 3.84
C LEU A 70 -5.93 5.24 2.59
N LEU A 71 -5.40 5.52 1.41
CA LEU A 71 -5.85 4.89 0.17
C LEU A 71 -4.90 3.75 -0.19
N VAL A 72 -5.44 2.54 -0.39
CA VAL A 72 -4.73 1.43 -1.04
C VAL A 72 -5.38 1.19 -2.40
N GLN A 73 -4.60 1.25 -3.48
CA GLN A 73 -5.12 1.19 -4.84
C GLN A 73 -4.29 0.23 -5.69
N PHE A 74 -4.96 -0.69 -6.38
CA PHE A 74 -4.34 -1.50 -7.42
C PHE A 74 -4.22 -0.70 -8.72
N MET A 75 -3.02 -0.69 -9.29
CA MET A 75 -2.76 -0.14 -10.63
C MET A 75 -2.72 -1.25 -11.69
N ARG A 76 -2.39 -2.47 -11.28
CA ARG A 76 -2.44 -3.73 -12.05
C ARG A 76 -2.77 -4.88 -11.08
N PRO A 77 -3.14 -6.09 -11.55
CA PRO A 77 -3.45 -7.21 -10.67
C PRO A 77 -2.35 -7.63 -9.67
N LYS A 78 -1.10 -7.19 -9.86
CA LYS A 78 0.02 -7.48 -8.95
C LYS A 78 0.81 -6.23 -8.56
N VAL A 79 0.31 -5.05 -8.91
CA VAL A 79 0.96 -3.76 -8.66
C VAL A 79 -0.03 -2.87 -7.93
N TRP A 80 0.34 -2.43 -6.73
CA TRP A 80 -0.47 -1.57 -5.90
C TRP A 80 0.35 -0.38 -5.42
N GLN A 81 -0.37 0.65 -4.99
CA GLN A 81 0.19 1.80 -4.31
C GLN A 81 -0.56 2.07 -3.01
N ILE A 82 0.16 2.68 -2.07
CA ILE A 82 -0.38 3.17 -0.81
C ILE A 82 -0.19 4.68 -0.81
N ARG A 83 -1.27 5.42 -0.60
CA ARG A 83 -1.26 6.89 -0.48
C ARG A 83 -1.76 7.26 0.91
N PHE A 84 -0.99 8.08 1.58
CA PHE A 84 -1.32 8.63 2.87
C PHE A 84 -0.97 10.11 2.86
N ASP A 85 -1.93 10.93 3.24
CA ASP A 85 -1.71 12.35 3.55
C ASP A 85 -2.42 12.62 4.88
N PRO A 86 -1.68 13.04 5.93
CA PRO A 86 -2.27 13.32 7.23
C PRO A 86 -3.18 14.55 7.22
N ASN A 87 -3.30 15.29 6.12
CA ASN A 87 -4.24 16.40 5.96
C ASN A 87 -5.58 15.96 5.36
N ASN A 88 -5.65 14.79 4.72
CA ASN A 88 -6.91 14.27 4.19
C ASN A 88 -7.86 13.93 5.35
N ARG A 89 -9.11 14.37 5.23
CA ARG A 89 -10.19 14.16 6.21
C ARG A 89 -11.37 13.40 5.60
N ASN A 90 -11.55 13.51 4.29
CA ASN A 90 -12.62 12.90 3.52
C ASN A 90 -12.06 12.01 2.41
N GLY A 91 -12.81 10.96 2.04
CA GLY A 91 -12.40 10.05 0.96
C GLY A 91 -12.16 10.76 -0.37
N GLU A 92 -12.95 11.79 -0.68
CA GLU A 92 -12.83 12.62 -1.89
C GLU A 92 -11.54 13.43 -1.99
N ASP A 93 -10.81 13.63 -0.88
CA ASP A 93 -9.50 14.28 -0.89
C ASP A 93 -8.48 13.44 -1.70
N PHE A 94 -8.74 12.14 -1.85
CA PHE A 94 -8.00 11.31 -2.80
C PHE A 94 -8.56 11.45 -4.21
N THR A 95 -7.81 12.15 -5.05
CA THR A 95 -8.06 12.25 -6.48
C THR A 95 -7.51 11.04 -7.25
N ASP A 96 -8.13 10.72 -8.38
CA ASP A 96 -7.64 9.69 -9.31
C ASP A 96 -6.60 10.20 -10.32
N PHE A 97 -6.16 11.45 -10.14
CA PHE A 97 -5.15 12.05 -11.00
C PHE A 97 -3.81 11.35 -10.84
N ASN A 98 -3.22 10.99 -11.97
CA ASN A 98 -1.97 10.27 -12.04
C ASN A 98 -0.80 11.26 -12.13
N THR A 99 -0.23 11.62 -10.99
CA THR A 99 0.87 12.58 -10.90
C THR A 99 2.23 12.01 -11.32
N ARG A 100 2.34 10.70 -11.59
CA ARG A 100 3.63 10.00 -11.73
C ARG A 100 3.91 9.41 -13.11
N THR A 101 2.96 9.40 -14.04
CA THR A 101 3.20 8.86 -15.39
C THR A 101 2.77 9.83 -16.48
N ILE A 102 3.62 10.01 -17.50
CA ILE A 102 3.36 10.85 -18.67
C ILE A 102 2.29 10.24 -19.61
N ILE A 103 1.86 9.00 -19.35
CA ILE A 103 1.09 8.21 -20.32
C ILE A 103 -0.41 8.57 -20.31
N ARG A 104 -1.00 8.79 -19.12
CA ARG A 104 -2.42 9.15 -18.93
C ARG A 104 -2.60 10.00 -17.67
N ASP A 105 -3.54 10.92 -17.72
CA ASP A 105 -3.85 11.86 -16.64
C ASP A 105 -4.61 11.21 -15.46
N THR A 106 -5.33 10.11 -15.69
CA THR A 106 -6.05 9.37 -14.65
C THR A 106 -5.68 7.90 -14.64
N LEU A 107 -5.81 7.26 -13.47
CA LEU A 107 -5.62 5.82 -13.35
C LEU A 107 -6.85 5.05 -13.85
N SER A 108 -8.04 5.50 -13.45
CA SER A 108 -9.34 4.90 -13.76
C SER A 108 -10.11 5.68 -14.84
N GLY A 109 -11.30 5.18 -15.18
CA GLY A 109 -12.25 5.80 -16.09
C GLY A 109 -11.98 5.53 -17.59
N PRO A 110 -12.87 6.03 -18.46
CA PRO A 110 -12.72 5.91 -19.91
C PRO A 110 -11.41 6.54 -20.41
N GLY A 111 -10.55 5.75 -21.04
CA GLY A 111 -9.24 6.20 -21.53
C GLY A 111 -8.16 6.31 -20.44
N GLY A 112 -8.46 5.93 -19.18
CA GLY A 112 -7.49 5.90 -18.09
C GLY A 112 -6.37 4.88 -18.29
N LEU A 113 -5.33 4.96 -17.45
CA LEU A 113 -4.16 4.08 -17.55
C LEU A 113 -4.53 2.59 -17.42
N ILE A 114 -5.38 2.24 -16.45
CA ILE A 114 -5.78 0.84 -16.19
C ILE A 114 -6.48 0.27 -17.42
N GLN A 115 -7.53 0.94 -17.92
CA GLN A 115 -8.27 0.48 -19.09
C GLN A 115 -7.38 0.36 -20.34
N THR A 116 -6.47 1.32 -20.55
CA THR A 116 -5.54 1.31 -21.69
C THR A 116 -4.65 0.07 -21.64
N LEU A 117 -4.02 -0.19 -20.49
CA LEU A 117 -3.12 -1.32 -20.31
C LEU A 117 -3.86 -2.67 -20.30
N ASP A 118 -5.09 -2.72 -19.77
CA ASP A 118 -5.93 -3.91 -19.79
C ASP A 118 -6.32 -4.29 -21.22
N GLY A 119 -6.68 -3.31 -22.06
CA GLY A 119 -6.96 -3.53 -23.47
C GLY A 119 -5.75 -4.03 -24.27
N LEU A 120 -4.54 -3.56 -23.93
CA LEU A 120 -3.30 -4.01 -24.57
C LEU A 120 -2.92 -5.45 -24.18
N GLU A 121 -3.08 -5.81 -22.91
CA GLU A 121 -2.78 -7.16 -22.42
C GLU A 121 -3.95 -8.14 -22.58
N ASN A 122 -5.11 -7.65 -23.02
CA ASN A 122 -6.37 -8.39 -23.15
C ASN A 122 -6.73 -9.15 -21.87
N ILE A 123 -6.71 -8.44 -20.74
CA ILE A 123 -7.07 -8.99 -19.43
C ILE A 123 -8.36 -8.36 -18.90
N GLU A 124 -9.19 -9.17 -18.24
CA GLU A 124 -10.32 -8.69 -17.44
C GLU A 124 -10.01 -8.93 -15.96
N TRP A 125 -10.08 -7.89 -15.16
CA TRP A 125 -9.86 -7.98 -13.72
C TRP A 125 -10.64 -6.90 -12.97
N ASP A 126 -10.82 -7.13 -11.68
CA ASP A 126 -11.42 -6.18 -10.75
C ASP A 126 -10.86 -6.42 -9.34
N VAL A 127 -11.34 -5.66 -8.37
CA VAL A 127 -10.98 -5.78 -6.97
C VAL A 127 -12.18 -6.17 -6.11
N GLU A 128 -11.92 -6.97 -5.10
CA GLU A 128 -12.94 -7.43 -4.15
C GLU A 128 -12.49 -7.12 -2.71
N ILE A 129 -13.46 -6.94 -1.82
CA ILE A 129 -13.23 -6.74 -0.39
C ILE A 129 -13.97 -7.80 0.41
N VAL A 130 -13.26 -8.43 1.34
CA VAL A 130 -13.82 -9.36 2.33
C VAL A 130 -13.57 -8.78 3.71
N GLN A 131 -14.62 -8.63 4.50
CA GLN A 131 -14.54 -8.09 5.86
C GLN A 131 -14.66 -9.20 6.90
N ASP A 132 -13.76 -9.17 7.87
CA ASP A 132 -13.71 -10.01 9.06
C ASP A 132 -13.50 -9.12 10.30
N PRO A 133 -13.86 -9.56 11.52
CA PRO A 133 -13.64 -8.77 12.73
C PRO A 133 -12.18 -8.40 12.98
N GLN A 134 -11.22 -9.23 12.55
CA GLN A 134 -9.79 -8.95 12.70
C GLN A 134 -9.18 -8.32 11.45
N TYR A 135 -9.65 -8.71 10.26
CA TYR A 135 -9.04 -8.33 8.99
C TYR A 135 -10.02 -7.67 8.01
N ILE A 136 -9.48 -6.78 7.19
CA ILE A 136 -10.07 -6.41 5.92
C ILE A 136 -9.15 -6.97 4.83
N VAL A 137 -9.67 -7.85 3.98
CA VAL A 137 -8.90 -8.43 2.88
C VAL A 137 -9.30 -7.75 1.59
N PHE A 138 -8.37 -7.03 0.98
CA PHE A 138 -8.55 -6.35 -0.29
C PHE A 138 -7.76 -7.09 -1.36
N GLN A 139 -8.44 -7.60 -2.38
CA GLN A 139 -7.84 -8.53 -3.34
C GLN A 139 -8.09 -8.15 -4.78
N SER A 140 -7.10 -8.38 -5.63
CA SER A 140 -7.23 -8.25 -7.09
C SER A 140 -7.53 -9.61 -7.72
N VAL A 141 -8.49 -9.65 -8.63
CA VAL A 141 -9.07 -10.89 -9.16
C VAL A 141 -9.18 -10.82 -10.67
N LEU A 142 -8.62 -11.80 -11.38
CA LEU A 142 -8.83 -11.98 -12.82
C LEU A 142 -10.16 -12.67 -13.09
N ASN A 143 -10.79 -12.31 -14.20
CA ASN A 143 -12.04 -12.86 -14.71
C ASN A 143 -13.15 -12.97 -13.63
N PRO A 144 -13.39 -11.91 -12.84
CA PRO A 144 -14.19 -11.97 -11.61
C PRO A 144 -15.64 -12.41 -11.85
N LYS A 145 -16.16 -12.22 -13.06
CA LYS A 145 -17.54 -12.53 -13.46
C LYS A 145 -17.71 -13.93 -14.06
N THR A 146 -16.65 -14.73 -14.11
CA THR A 146 -16.63 -16.03 -14.79
C THR A 146 -16.29 -17.17 -13.83
N SER A 147 -16.50 -18.42 -14.26
CA SER A 147 -16.02 -19.59 -13.53
C SER A 147 -14.48 -19.69 -13.47
N ASN A 148 -13.76 -18.92 -14.29
CA ASN A 148 -12.29 -18.85 -14.32
C ASN A 148 -11.76 -17.76 -13.38
N ARG A 149 -12.56 -17.34 -12.39
CA ARG A 149 -12.19 -16.37 -11.36
C ARG A 149 -10.89 -16.78 -10.68
N GLN A 150 -9.90 -15.89 -10.67
CA GLN A 150 -8.59 -16.20 -10.09
C GLN A 150 -8.04 -15.03 -9.27
N VAL A 151 -7.91 -15.23 -7.95
CA VAL A 151 -7.25 -14.26 -7.07
C VAL A 151 -5.76 -14.20 -7.39
N GLN A 152 -5.26 -13.00 -7.70
CA GLN A 152 -3.85 -12.79 -8.05
C GLN A 152 -3.00 -12.38 -6.84
N LEU A 153 -3.57 -11.55 -5.97
CA LEU A 153 -2.88 -10.95 -4.84
C LEU A 153 -3.91 -10.50 -3.80
N GLN A 154 -3.57 -10.69 -2.52
CA GLN A 154 -4.38 -10.29 -1.38
C GLN A 154 -3.59 -9.32 -0.50
N ILE A 155 -4.21 -8.20 -0.15
CA ILE A 155 -3.73 -7.24 0.83
C ILE A 155 -4.58 -7.43 2.09
N TRP A 156 -3.99 -8.08 3.10
CA TRP A 156 -4.60 -8.31 4.40
C TRP A 156 -4.30 -7.13 5.31
N ILE A 157 -5.33 -6.40 5.71
CA ILE A 157 -5.23 -5.24 6.58
C ILE A 157 -5.79 -5.65 7.95
N GLN A 158 -4.90 -5.81 8.93
CA GLN A 158 -5.29 -6.07 10.31
C GLN A 158 -5.84 -4.80 10.94
N ARG A 159 -7.00 -4.90 11.58
CA ARG A 159 -7.72 -3.75 12.17
C ARG A 159 -7.06 -3.23 13.45
N ASP A 160 -6.58 -4.11 14.33
CA ASP A 160 -5.88 -3.75 15.57
C ASP A 160 -4.86 -4.85 15.99
N PRO A 161 -3.59 -4.49 16.26
CA PRO A 161 -2.93 -3.27 15.80
C PRO A 161 -2.90 -3.22 14.27
N PHE A 162 -2.95 -2.01 13.71
CA PHE A 162 -2.81 -1.79 12.28
C PHE A 162 -1.54 -2.44 11.73
N GLN A 163 -1.72 -3.31 10.75
CA GLN A 163 -0.65 -3.97 10.01
C GLN A 163 -1.18 -4.36 8.63
N ILE A 164 -0.34 -4.23 7.60
CA ILE A 164 -0.64 -4.72 6.26
C ILE A 164 0.26 -5.90 5.95
N THR A 165 -0.34 -7.00 5.48
CA THR A 165 0.35 -8.20 5.00
C THR A 165 -0.11 -8.50 3.58
N VAL A 166 0.82 -8.60 2.64
CA VAL A 166 0.51 -8.86 1.23
C VAL A 166 0.91 -10.29 0.90
N VAL A 167 -0.05 -11.05 0.37
CA VAL A 167 0.06 -12.48 0.09
C VAL A 167 -0.23 -12.73 -1.39
N ARG A 168 0.58 -13.59 -2.02
CA ARG A 168 0.27 -14.15 -3.35
C ARG A 168 0.88 -15.54 -3.50
N VAL A 169 0.45 -16.27 -4.52
CA VAL A 169 1.07 -17.55 -4.90
C VAL A 169 2.41 -17.29 -5.59
N LEU A 170 3.44 -18.02 -5.15
CA LEU A 170 4.78 -18.01 -5.73
C LEU A 170 5.22 -19.43 -6.04
N GLU A 171 6.00 -19.60 -7.10
CA GLU A 171 6.82 -20.80 -7.31
C GLU A 171 7.97 -20.77 -6.31
N SER A 172 7.78 -21.42 -5.17
CA SER A 172 8.78 -21.45 -4.12
C SER A 172 8.62 -22.66 -3.20
N ASN A 173 9.66 -22.90 -2.41
CA ASN A 173 9.57 -23.73 -1.21
C ASN A 173 8.49 -23.20 -0.25
N PRO A 174 8.02 -24.01 0.72
CA PRO A 174 6.98 -23.61 1.66
C PRO A 174 7.28 -22.26 2.32
N PRO A 175 6.26 -21.41 2.52
CA PRO A 175 6.48 -20.09 3.09
C PRO A 175 7.16 -20.20 4.46
N ALA A 176 8.21 -19.40 4.67
CA ALA A 176 8.95 -19.36 5.94
C ALA A 176 8.10 -18.78 7.09
N GLU A 177 7.05 -18.02 6.74
CA GLU A 177 6.15 -17.37 7.68
C GLU A 177 4.72 -17.91 7.55
N LYS A 178 4.01 -17.98 8.67
CA LYS A 178 2.61 -18.41 8.72
C LYS A 178 1.71 -17.35 8.07
N LEU A 179 0.85 -17.76 7.16
CA LEU A 179 -0.13 -16.89 6.52
C LEU A 179 -1.18 -16.38 7.53
N PRO A 180 -1.74 -15.18 7.35
CA PRO A 180 -2.90 -14.71 8.10
C PRO A 180 -4.08 -15.68 7.98
N VAL A 181 -4.89 -15.76 9.04
CA VAL A 181 -6.07 -16.63 9.10
C VAL A 181 -7.26 -15.83 9.60
N LEU A 182 -8.42 -15.97 8.95
CA LEU A 182 -9.66 -15.33 9.38
C LEU A 182 -10.07 -15.81 10.78
N GLN A 183 -10.60 -14.89 11.60
CA GLN A 183 -11.16 -15.25 12.90
C GLN A 183 -12.53 -15.92 12.74
N SER A 184 -13.33 -15.43 11.79
CA SER A 184 -14.65 -15.97 11.47
C SER A 184 -14.63 -16.67 10.10
N VAL A 185 -14.56 -18.00 10.13
CA VAL A 185 -14.58 -18.81 8.89
C VAL A 185 -16.03 -19.11 8.54
N ASN A 186 -16.69 -18.20 7.83
CA ASN A 186 -17.89 -18.58 7.08
C ASN A 186 -17.45 -19.27 5.78
N SER A 187 -18.11 -20.36 5.38
CA SER A 187 -17.75 -21.16 4.20
C SER A 187 -17.76 -20.36 2.89
N THR A 188 -18.49 -19.25 2.86
CA THR A 188 -18.50 -18.32 1.72
C THR A 188 -17.21 -17.50 1.64
N ASN A 189 -16.73 -16.98 2.78
CA ASN A 189 -15.50 -16.18 2.85
C ASN A 189 -14.28 -17.04 2.56
N SER A 190 -14.27 -18.31 3.00
CA SER A 190 -13.15 -19.21 2.73
C SER A 190 -12.95 -19.43 1.23
N LYS A 191 -14.02 -19.70 0.48
CA LYS A 191 -13.96 -19.87 -0.99
C LYS A 191 -13.55 -18.60 -1.72
N GLN A 192 -14.00 -17.44 -1.25
CA GLN A 192 -13.70 -16.16 -1.90
C GLN A 192 -12.20 -15.78 -1.78
N LEU A 193 -11.54 -16.26 -0.71
CA LEU A 193 -10.13 -16.01 -0.43
C LEU A 193 -9.19 -17.13 -0.91
N GLU A 194 -9.71 -18.17 -1.57
CA GLU A 194 -8.86 -19.24 -2.09
C GLU A 194 -7.87 -18.70 -3.14
N LEU A 195 -6.59 -18.95 -2.87
CA LEU A 195 -5.49 -18.66 -3.79
C LEU A 195 -5.26 -19.87 -4.70
N PRO A 196 -4.99 -19.65 -6.00
CA PRO A 196 -4.82 -20.72 -6.98
C PRO A 196 -3.48 -21.44 -6.80
N GLU A 197 -3.41 -22.38 -5.86
CA GLU A 197 -2.22 -23.19 -5.65
C GLU A 197 -2.07 -24.26 -6.73
N GLN A 198 -0.82 -24.48 -7.18
CA GLN A 198 -0.46 -25.52 -8.16
C GLN A 198 0.72 -26.32 -7.64
N LYS A 199 1.01 -27.48 -8.23
CA LYS A 199 2.16 -28.30 -7.81
C LYS A 199 3.45 -27.50 -7.96
N GLY A 200 4.13 -27.21 -6.84
CA GLY A 200 5.35 -26.39 -6.81
C GLY A 200 5.12 -24.89 -6.59
N ALA A 201 3.87 -24.44 -6.47
CA ALA A 201 3.51 -23.06 -6.18
C ALA A 201 2.63 -22.98 -4.93
N ARG A 202 2.98 -22.10 -3.99
CA ARG A 202 2.27 -21.94 -2.71
C ARG A 202 2.06 -20.47 -2.37
N ALA A 203 1.02 -20.17 -1.60
CA ALA A 203 0.81 -18.85 -1.06
C ALA A 203 1.97 -18.43 -0.12
N ALA A 204 2.47 -17.21 -0.27
CA ALA A 204 3.56 -16.67 0.52
C ALA A 204 3.36 -15.17 0.79
N ILE A 205 3.88 -14.71 1.93
CA ILE A 205 3.95 -13.29 2.27
C ILE A 205 5.08 -12.66 1.45
N ILE A 206 4.74 -11.66 0.64
CA ILE A 206 5.70 -10.95 -0.22
C ILE A 206 6.08 -9.56 0.30
N TRP A 207 5.26 -8.99 1.17
CA TRP A 207 5.49 -7.68 1.77
C TRP A 207 4.66 -7.56 3.04
N LYS A 208 5.21 -6.95 4.08
CA LYS A 208 4.55 -6.83 5.38
C LYS A 208 5.02 -5.57 6.10
N THR A 209 4.11 -4.83 6.73
CA THR A 209 4.48 -3.71 7.61
C THR A 209 4.78 -4.21 9.02
N ARG A 210 5.50 -3.43 9.82
CA ARG A 210 5.50 -3.66 11.27
C ARG A 210 4.10 -3.39 11.86
N PRO A 211 3.73 -4.01 12.99
CA PRO A 211 2.56 -3.60 13.75
C PRO A 211 2.69 -2.13 14.15
N LYS A 212 1.64 -1.32 13.95
CA LYS A 212 1.68 0.15 14.11
C LYS A 212 2.81 0.80 13.28
N GLY A 213 3.04 0.26 12.08
CA GLY A 213 4.16 0.64 11.22
C GLY A 213 4.05 2.02 10.58
N LEU A 214 2.85 2.63 10.57
CA LEU A 214 2.66 3.99 10.07
C LEU A 214 2.90 5.01 11.21
N GLN A 215 3.79 5.95 10.95
CA GLN A 215 4.08 7.09 11.81
C GLN A 215 4.10 8.35 10.98
N TYR A 216 3.68 9.48 11.54
CA TYR A 216 3.79 10.75 10.85
C TYR A 216 3.90 11.93 11.79
N THR A 217 4.46 13.02 11.27
CA THR A 217 4.53 14.36 11.86
C THR A 217 3.98 15.35 10.84
N GLU A 218 4.02 16.65 11.14
CA GLU A 218 3.74 17.69 10.15
C GLU A 218 4.73 17.70 8.97
N ARG A 219 5.92 17.11 9.14
CA ARG A 219 7.02 17.21 8.18
C ARG A 219 7.32 15.91 7.45
N ALA A 220 6.91 14.77 8.00
CA ALA A 220 7.30 13.47 7.47
C ALA A 220 6.23 12.41 7.71
N THR A 221 6.16 11.45 6.79
CA THR A 221 5.41 10.20 6.93
C THR A 221 6.39 9.04 6.80
N ILE A 222 6.31 8.07 7.70
CA ILE A 222 7.18 6.90 7.78
C ILE A 222 6.29 5.66 7.77
N LEU A 223 6.57 4.73 6.86
CA LEU A 223 5.97 3.40 6.84
C LEU A 223 7.05 2.36 7.08
N SER A 224 7.05 1.78 8.28
CA SER A 224 8.00 0.75 8.69
C SER A 224 7.59 -0.62 8.14
N ILE A 225 8.51 -1.27 7.42
CA ILE A 225 8.30 -2.59 6.82
C ILE A 225 9.12 -3.68 7.53
N GLU A 226 8.57 -4.90 7.57
CA GLU A 226 9.30 -6.10 7.99
C GLU A 226 10.06 -6.65 6.78
N LYS A 227 11.39 -6.64 6.87
CA LYS A 227 12.26 -7.25 5.86
C LYS A 227 12.23 -8.76 6.07
N SER A 228 11.77 -9.51 5.05
CA SER A 228 11.93 -10.97 5.04
C SER A 228 13.42 -11.35 5.14
N VAL A 229 13.73 -12.42 5.86
CA VAL A 229 15.10 -12.96 5.99
C VAL A 229 15.72 -13.27 4.64
N THR A 230 14.89 -13.62 3.65
CA THR A 230 15.31 -13.95 2.29
C THR A 230 15.30 -12.76 1.33
N ALA A 231 14.83 -11.59 1.76
CA ALA A 231 14.75 -10.42 0.90
C ALA A 231 16.09 -9.68 0.85
N ASP A 232 16.43 -9.18 -0.33
CA ASP A 232 17.51 -8.22 -0.53
C ASP A 232 16.93 -6.92 -1.10
N PHE A 233 17.37 -5.78 -0.56
CA PHE A 233 17.00 -4.48 -1.12
C PHE A 233 18.02 -4.12 -2.20
N MET A 234 17.54 -3.79 -3.39
CA MET A 234 18.37 -3.40 -4.52
C MET A 234 17.89 -2.06 -5.09
N GLY A 235 18.83 -1.15 -5.32
CA GLY A 235 18.60 0.16 -5.93
C GLY A 235 18.13 1.24 -4.95
N PHE A 236 18.60 2.48 -5.15
CA PHE A 236 18.07 3.73 -4.56
C PHE A 236 18.51 4.93 -5.44
N GLY A 237 18.56 4.76 -6.76
CA GLY A 237 19.24 5.69 -7.67
C GLY A 237 20.75 5.45 -7.73
N GLU A 238 21.50 6.45 -8.19
CA GLU A 238 22.97 6.41 -8.22
C GLU A 238 23.50 6.39 -6.79
N GLN A 239 23.86 5.21 -6.31
CA GLN A 239 24.52 5.06 -5.02
C GLN A 239 26.03 5.21 -5.27
N GLY A 240 26.61 6.35 -4.86
CA GLY A 240 28.07 6.58 -4.87
C GLY A 240 28.88 5.70 -3.91
N GLY A 241 28.32 4.57 -3.47
CA GLY A 241 29.00 3.55 -2.67
C GLY A 241 29.68 2.50 -3.56
N LYS A 242 30.74 1.87 -3.04
CA LYS A 242 31.52 0.86 -3.80
C LYS A 242 30.78 -0.46 -4.02
N ASP A 243 29.72 -0.73 -3.25
CA ASP A 243 28.98 -1.99 -3.26
C ASP A 243 27.49 -1.74 -3.55
N LEU A 244 26.92 -2.49 -4.50
CA LEU A 244 25.50 -2.42 -4.90
C LEU A 244 24.53 -2.85 -3.78
N PHE A 245 25.02 -3.59 -2.79
CA PHE A 245 24.23 -4.10 -1.66
C PHE A 245 24.83 -3.61 -0.34
N LYS A 246 24.00 -3.11 0.57
CA LYS A 246 24.40 -2.93 1.97
C LYS A 246 24.72 -4.31 2.55
N LYS A 247 25.96 -4.54 2.99
CA LYS A 247 26.39 -5.79 3.61
C LYS A 247 25.41 -6.18 4.73
N LYS A 248 25.12 -7.48 4.85
CA LYS A 248 24.31 -8.05 5.93
C LYS A 248 24.99 -7.71 7.27
N THR A 249 24.40 -6.80 8.04
CA THR A 249 24.59 -6.68 9.48
C THR A 249 23.67 -7.64 10.19
#